data_AF-A0A1J3HS31-F1
#
_entry.id   AF-A0A1J3HS31-F1
#
_cell.length_a   1.000
_cell.length_b   1.000
_cell.length_c   1.000
_cell.angle_alpha   90.00
_cell.angle_beta   90.00
_cell.angle_gamma   90.00
#
_symmetry.space_group_name_H-M   'P 1'
#
loop_
_entity.id
_entity.type
_entity.pdbx_description
1 polymer ?
#
loop_
_entity_poly.entity_id
_entity_poly.type
_entity_poly.pdbx_seq_one_letter_code
_entity_poly.pdbx_strand_id
1 'polypeptide(L)'
;LQELDLSKNNLTGKVPEFLAKIKSLKVINLSGNNLSGPVPQALFDKKKEGLNLILDGYLEQCKSCRKTFPVAAVVAASLSSVAIIIIVLVITFIFKRKKPAISKVTRPSLETKNRRFTYSEVKEMTNNFQVVLGKGGFGVVCQ
;
A
#
# COMPACT_ATOMS: atom_id res chain seq x y z
N LEU A 1 24.02 -35.03 -36.20
CA LEU A 1 25.14 -34.25 -35.62
C LEU A 1 25.04 -34.32 -34.10
N GLN A 2 26.07 -34.81 -33.41
CA GLN A 2 26.08 -34.89 -31.93
C GLN A 2 26.90 -33.78 -31.29
N GLU A 3 27.89 -33.25 -31.98
CA GLU A 3 28.78 -32.22 -31.46
C GLU A 3 28.88 -31.08 -32.46
N LEU A 4 28.85 -29.85 -31.94
CA LEU A 4 29.02 -28.62 -32.70
C LEU A 4 30.10 -27.80 -32.00
N ASP A 5 31.30 -27.85 -32.54
CA ASP A 5 32.40 -26.98 -32.11
C ASP A 5 32.57 -25.84 -33.12
N LEU A 6 32.27 -24.62 -32.68
CA LEU A 6 32.51 -23.38 -33.41
C LEU A 6 33.44 -22.47 -32.61
N SER A 7 34.25 -23.04 -31.71
CA SER A 7 35.10 -22.26 -30.84
C SER A 7 36.21 -21.52 -31.61
N LYS A 8 36.68 -20.40 -31.05
CA LYS A 8 37.78 -19.59 -31.59
C LYS A 8 37.51 -19.08 -33.00
N ASN A 9 36.30 -18.60 -33.23
CA ASN A 9 35.91 -17.95 -34.48
C ASN A 9 35.53 -16.48 -34.22
N ASN A 10 35.33 -15.72 -35.29
CA ASN A 10 34.89 -14.34 -35.18
C ASN A 10 33.35 -14.22 -35.29
N LEU A 11 32.61 -15.20 -34.78
CA LEU A 11 31.14 -15.16 -34.87
C LEU A 11 30.60 -14.04 -33.99
N THR A 12 29.66 -13.27 -34.55
CA THR A 12 29.01 -12.13 -33.90
C THR A 12 27.50 -12.30 -33.84
N GLY A 13 26.85 -11.52 -32.98
CA GLY A 13 25.40 -11.52 -32.84
C GLY A 13 24.90 -12.55 -31.82
N LYS A 14 23.59 -12.83 -31.85
CA LYS A 14 22.91 -13.64 -30.82
C LYS A 14 23.01 -15.13 -31.12
N VAL A 15 23.04 -15.93 -30.05
CA VAL A 15 22.90 -17.38 -30.16
C VAL A 15 21.47 -17.71 -30.58
N PRO A 16 21.26 -18.44 -31.69
CA PRO A 16 19.93 -18.73 -32.17
C PRO A 16 19.26 -19.87 -31.40
N GLU A 17 17.96 -19.70 -31.13
CA GLU A 17 17.17 -20.64 -30.30
C GLU A 17 16.99 -22.02 -30.95
N PHE A 18 17.06 -22.13 -32.29
CA PHE A 18 16.87 -23.40 -32.98
C PHE A 18 17.92 -24.46 -32.59
N LEU A 19 19.09 -24.04 -32.10
CA LEU A 19 20.13 -24.97 -31.62
C LEU A 19 19.60 -25.86 -30.48
N ALA A 20 18.64 -25.37 -29.70
CA ALA A 20 17.98 -26.16 -28.67
C ALA A 20 17.05 -27.26 -29.24
N LYS A 21 16.47 -27.04 -30.43
CA LYS A 21 15.52 -27.98 -31.06
C LYS A 21 16.19 -29.23 -31.62
N ILE A 22 17.51 -29.21 -31.82
CA ILE A 22 18.26 -30.32 -32.39
C ILE A 22 18.49 -31.39 -31.32
N LYS A 23 17.61 -32.38 -31.25
CA LYS A 23 17.62 -33.42 -30.20
C LYS A 23 18.91 -34.24 -30.11
N SER A 24 19.57 -34.47 -31.24
CA SER A 24 20.79 -35.30 -31.30
C SER A 24 22.03 -34.63 -30.73
N LEU A 25 21.99 -33.31 -30.51
CA LEU A 25 23.14 -32.51 -30.13
C LEU A 25 23.44 -32.64 -28.62
N LYS A 26 24.67 -33.03 -28.29
CA LYS A 26 25.18 -33.28 -26.93
C LYS A 26 26.24 -32.26 -26.51
N VAL A 27 27.02 -31.73 -27.44
CA VAL A 27 28.07 -30.74 -27.15
C VAL A 27 27.93 -29.54 -28.06
N ILE A 28 27.90 -28.35 -27.48
CA ILE A 28 27.99 -27.07 -28.18
C ILE A 28 29.13 -26.27 -27.57
N ASN A 29 30.15 -25.99 -28.37
CA ASN A 29 31.26 -25.14 -27.98
C ASN A 29 31.24 -23.86 -28.82
N LEU A 30 30.92 -22.74 -28.18
CA LEU A 30 30.93 -21.41 -28.79
C LEU A 30 31.96 -20.50 -28.11
N SER A 31 32.89 -21.04 -27.31
CA SER A 31 33.99 -20.29 -26.69
C SER A 31 34.84 -19.56 -27.74
N GLY A 32 35.50 -18.48 -27.37
CA GLY A 32 36.37 -17.70 -28.23
C GLY A 32 35.65 -17.06 -29.41
N ASN A 33 34.42 -16.58 -29.22
CA ASN A 33 33.66 -15.84 -30.23
C ASN A 33 33.19 -14.47 -29.69
N ASN A 34 32.84 -13.56 -30.59
CA ASN A 34 32.31 -12.23 -30.28
C ASN A 34 30.76 -12.21 -30.26
N LEU A 35 30.16 -13.26 -29.70
CA LEU A 35 28.70 -13.37 -29.57
C LEU A 35 28.17 -12.34 -28.56
N SER A 36 26.98 -11.80 -28.83
CA SER A 36 26.36 -10.73 -28.04
C SER A 36 24.88 -11.00 -27.79
N GLY A 37 24.32 -10.39 -26.75
CA GLY A 37 22.92 -10.58 -26.34
C GLY A 37 22.66 -11.88 -25.58
N PRO A 38 21.42 -12.10 -25.09
CA PRO A 38 21.03 -13.21 -24.21
C PRO A 38 21.21 -14.58 -24.85
N VAL A 39 21.76 -15.52 -24.08
CA VAL A 39 21.67 -16.95 -24.42
C VAL A 39 20.21 -17.40 -24.27
N PRO A 40 19.60 -18.02 -25.29
CA PRO A 40 18.21 -18.48 -25.22
C PRO A 40 17.96 -19.43 -24.05
N GLN A 41 16.84 -19.23 -23.34
CA GLN A 41 16.43 -20.09 -22.22
C GLN A 41 16.34 -21.56 -22.63
N ALA A 42 15.89 -21.85 -23.86
CA ALA A 42 15.80 -23.19 -24.39
C ALA A 42 17.14 -23.95 -24.40
N LEU A 43 18.27 -23.26 -24.56
CA LEU A 43 19.60 -23.89 -24.47
C LEU A 43 19.98 -24.21 -23.02
N PHE A 44 19.56 -23.39 -22.06
CA PHE A 44 19.74 -23.70 -20.63
C PHE A 44 18.87 -24.88 -20.20
N ASP A 45 17.63 -24.98 -20.70
CA ASP A 45 16.77 -26.11 -20.41
C ASP A 45 17.36 -27.40 -21.01
N LYS A 46 17.88 -27.33 -22.24
CA LYS A 46 18.60 -28.45 -22.83
C LYS A 46 19.90 -28.81 -22.10
N LYS A 47 20.59 -27.82 -21.51
CA LYS A 47 21.75 -28.06 -20.64
C LYS A 47 21.37 -28.90 -19.42
N LYS A 48 20.20 -28.67 -18.83
CA LYS A 48 19.67 -29.53 -17.75
C LYS A 48 19.37 -30.95 -18.21
N GLU A 49 19.00 -31.12 -19.48
CA GLU A 49 18.78 -32.43 -20.12
C GLU A 49 20.08 -33.16 -20.52
N GLY A 50 21.27 -32.58 -20.25
CA GLY A 50 22.56 -33.21 -20.50
C GLY A 50 23.33 -32.67 -21.70
N LEU A 51 22.91 -31.54 -22.30
CA LEU A 51 23.74 -30.81 -23.25
C LEU A 51 24.94 -30.15 -22.55
N ASN A 52 26.16 -30.43 -23.01
CA ASN A 52 27.34 -29.69 -22.61
C ASN A 52 27.46 -28.39 -23.44
N LEU A 53 27.19 -27.25 -22.81
CA LEU A 53 27.26 -25.92 -23.43
C LEU A 53 28.47 -25.14 -22.89
N ILE A 54 29.42 -24.84 -23.77
CA ILE A 54 30.67 -24.11 -23.47
C ILE A 54 30.59 -22.72 -24.11
N LEU A 55 30.67 -21.68 -23.28
CA LEU A 55 30.56 -20.26 -23.65
C LEU A 55 31.61 -19.47 -22.87
N ASP A 56 32.16 -18.43 -23.49
CA ASP A 56 33.10 -17.52 -22.82
C ASP A 56 32.35 -16.40 -22.11
N GLY A 57 32.69 -16.16 -20.84
CA GLY A 57 32.36 -14.93 -20.13
C GLY A 57 30.87 -14.59 -20.00
N TYR A 58 29.95 -15.51 -20.34
CA TYR A 58 28.52 -15.28 -20.21
C TYR A 58 28.11 -15.42 -18.75
N LEU A 59 28.37 -14.37 -17.97
CA LEU A 59 27.76 -14.16 -16.67
C LEU A 59 26.26 -14.30 -16.87
N GLU A 60 25.73 -15.41 -16.36
CA GLU A 60 24.35 -15.60 -15.93
C GLU A 60 23.61 -14.26 -15.91
N GLN A 61 22.90 -13.93 -16.99
CA GLN A 61 21.93 -12.85 -16.95
C GLN A 61 20.76 -13.41 -16.16
N CYS A 62 20.99 -13.55 -14.85
CA CYS A 62 20.08 -14.10 -13.88
C CYS A 62 18.94 -13.09 -13.77
N LYS A 63 17.88 -13.27 -14.56
CA LYS A 63 16.58 -12.64 -14.29
C LYS A 63 15.88 -13.39 -13.15
N SER A 64 16.58 -13.69 -12.06
CA SER A 64 15.91 -13.87 -10.78
C SER A 64 15.63 -12.48 -10.19
N CYS A 65 14.75 -11.74 -10.84
CA CYS A 65 13.96 -10.73 -10.14
C CYS A 65 12.74 -11.44 -9.56
N ARG A 66 12.95 -12.48 -8.73
CA ARG A 66 11.89 -12.94 -7.86
C ARG A 66 11.82 -11.94 -6.71
N LYS A 67 11.15 -10.81 -6.93
CA LYS A 67 10.52 -10.12 -5.80
C LYS A 67 9.46 -11.09 -5.30
N THR A 68 9.84 -11.99 -4.40
CA THR A 68 8.87 -12.64 -3.54
C THR A 68 8.22 -11.50 -2.77
N PHE A 69 7.03 -11.07 -3.18
CA PHE A 69 6.19 -10.30 -2.29
C PHE A 69 6.08 -11.13 -1.02
N PRO A 70 6.50 -10.61 0.15
CA PRO A 70 6.42 -11.38 1.38
C PRO A 70 4.94 -11.52 1.71
N VAL A 71 4.34 -12.62 1.26
CA VAL A 71 2.95 -12.98 1.56
C VAL A 71 2.76 -13.00 3.08
N ALA A 72 3.81 -13.38 3.83
CA ALA A 72 3.88 -13.27 5.28
C ALA A 72 3.65 -11.84 5.82
N ALA A 73 4.13 -10.79 5.15
CA ALA A 73 3.91 -9.40 5.57
C ALA A 73 2.47 -8.95 5.31
N VAL A 74 1.84 -9.41 4.21
CA VAL A 74 0.44 -9.12 3.89
C VAL A 74 -0.51 -9.84 4.85
N VAL A 75 -0.17 -11.08 5.24
CA VAL A 75 -0.94 -11.89 6.21
C VAL A 75 -0.79 -11.34 7.64
N ALA A 76 0.40 -10.85 8.03
CA ALA A 76 0.58 -10.19 9.32
C ALA A 76 -0.21 -8.88 9.44
N ALA A 77 -0.29 -8.09 8.35
CA ALA A 77 -1.06 -6.85 8.32
C ALA A 77 -2.59 -7.11 8.43
N SER A 78 -3.10 -8.15 7.76
CA SER A 78 -4.54 -8.45 7.74
C SER A 78 -5.07 -9.04 9.06
N LEU A 79 -4.25 -9.74 9.84
CA LEU A 79 -4.65 -10.23 11.17
C LEU A 79 -4.84 -9.09 12.18
N SER A 80 -4.09 -7.99 12.04
CA SER A 80 -4.22 -6.83 12.92
C SER A 80 -5.57 -6.11 12.75
N SER A 81 -6.07 -6.02 11.51
CA SER A 81 -7.36 -5.38 11.22
C SER A 81 -8.56 -6.12 11.80
N VAL A 82 -8.55 -7.46 11.83
CA VAL A 82 -9.67 -8.24 12.38
C VAL A 82 -9.74 -8.10 13.90
N ALA A 83 -8.60 -8.09 14.59
CA ALA A 83 -8.54 -7.88 16.04
C ALA A 83 -9.09 -6.50 16.45
N ILE A 84 -8.76 -5.44 15.69
CA ILE A 84 -9.25 -4.08 15.93
C ILE A 84 -10.78 -4.01 15.76
N ILE A 85 -11.33 -4.64 14.71
CA ILE A 85 -12.77 -4.68 14.47
C ILE A 85 -13.49 -5.41 15.62
N ILE A 86 -12.95 -6.53 16.10
CA ILE A 86 -13.51 -7.26 17.25
C ILE A 86 -13.47 -6.39 18.51
N ILE A 87 -12.36 -5.69 18.77
CA ILE A 87 -12.24 -4.77 19.92
C ILE A 87 -13.28 -3.65 19.83
N VAL A 88 -13.49 -3.03 18.66
CA VAL A 88 -14.51 -1.99 18.48
C VAL A 88 -15.91 -2.53 18.67
N LEU A 89 -16.21 -3.74 18.18
CA LEU A 89 -17.50 -4.40 18.41
C LEU A 89 -17.73 -4.72 19.89
N VAL A 90 -16.70 -5.18 20.60
CA VAL A 90 -16.77 -5.43 22.05
C VAL A 90 -16.94 -4.12 22.81
N ILE A 91 -16.20 -3.07 22.47
CA ILE A 91 -16.33 -1.74 23.07
C ILE A 91 -17.74 -1.19 22.85
N THR A 92 -18.24 -1.18 21.61
CA THR A 92 -19.60 -0.70 21.30
C THR A 92 -20.66 -1.53 21.99
N PHE A 93 -20.48 -2.85 22.09
CA PHE A 93 -21.37 -3.73 22.85
C PHE A 93 -21.32 -3.44 24.36
N ILE A 94 -20.14 -3.19 24.93
CA ILE A 94 -19.98 -2.75 26.32
C ILE A 94 -20.65 -1.40 26.53
N PHE A 95 -20.49 -0.42 25.63
CA PHE A 95 -21.19 0.88 25.70
C PHE A 95 -22.71 0.75 25.50
N LYS A 96 -23.18 -0.24 24.73
CA LYS A 96 -24.61 -0.54 24.57
C LYS A 96 -25.18 -1.29 25.78
N ARG A 97 -24.38 -2.14 26.44
CA ARG A 97 -24.77 -2.87 27.66
C ARG A 97 -24.66 -2.01 28.91
N LYS A 98 -23.68 -1.12 28.95
CA LYS A 98 -23.57 -0.04 29.90
C LYS A 98 -24.62 0.98 29.49
N LYS A 99 -25.90 0.69 29.82
CA LYS A 99 -26.92 1.72 29.91
C LYS A 99 -26.24 2.91 30.61
N PRO A 100 -26.29 4.12 30.06
CA PRO A 100 -25.73 5.24 30.78
C PRO A 100 -26.46 5.25 32.12
N ALA A 101 -25.73 4.98 33.20
CA ALA A 101 -26.02 5.71 34.41
C ALA A 101 -25.77 7.15 33.98
N ILE A 102 -26.84 7.82 33.55
CA ILE A 102 -26.96 9.25 33.73
C ILE A 102 -26.57 9.43 35.20
N SER A 103 -25.32 9.81 35.45
CA SER A 103 -25.08 10.75 36.52
C SER A 103 -26.05 11.86 36.20
N LYS A 104 -27.09 11.99 37.02
CA LYS A 104 -27.83 13.24 37.11
C LYS A 104 -26.81 14.25 37.60
N VAL A 105 -25.94 14.73 36.72
CA VAL A 105 -25.68 16.16 36.72
C VAL A 105 -27.06 16.70 36.41
N THR A 106 -27.75 17.10 37.47
CA THR A 106 -28.87 18.01 37.38
C THR A 106 -28.32 19.23 36.64
N ARG A 107 -28.37 19.19 35.31
CA ARG A 107 -28.55 20.41 34.54
C ARG A 107 -29.84 20.97 35.11
N PRO A 108 -29.87 22.22 35.60
CA PRO A 108 -31.15 22.82 35.87
C PRO A 108 -31.96 22.66 34.58
N SER A 109 -33.04 21.90 34.67
CA SER A 109 -34.10 21.96 33.68
C SER A 109 -34.46 23.44 33.63
N LEU A 110 -34.06 24.13 32.57
CA LEU A 110 -34.71 25.39 32.24
C LEU A 110 -36.10 24.97 31.77
N GLU A 111 -36.99 24.74 32.73
CA GLU A 111 -38.41 24.95 32.46
C GLU A 111 -38.51 26.36 31.89
N THR A 112 -38.88 26.49 30.63
CA THR A 112 -39.43 27.75 30.14
C THR A 112 -40.78 27.91 30.81
N LYS A 113 -40.75 28.31 32.08
CA LYS A 113 -41.93 28.75 32.80
C LYS A 113 -42.40 29.99 32.06
N ASN A 114 -43.59 29.95 31.47
CA ASN A 114 -44.24 31.13 30.87
C ASN A 114 -44.50 32.18 31.96
N ARG A 115 -43.44 32.86 32.41
CA ARG A 115 -43.51 33.97 33.34
C ARG A 115 -43.79 35.23 32.54
N ARG A 116 -44.86 35.94 32.91
CA ARG A 116 -45.08 37.30 32.44
C ARG A 116 -44.07 38.20 33.12
N PHE A 117 -43.17 38.79 32.34
CA PHE A 117 -42.24 39.81 32.82
C PHE A 117 -42.94 41.16 32.90
N THR A 118 -42.61 41.93 33.94
CA THR A 118 -43.04 43.32 34.04
C THR A 118 -42.17 44.23 33.16
N TYR A 119 -42.69 45.39 32.76
CA TYR A 119 -41.94 46.32 31.90
C TYR A 119 -40.62 46.78 32.54
N SER A 120 -40.61 46.98 33.85
CA SER A 120 -39.41 47.34 34.62
C SER A 120 -38.33 46.26 34.55
N GLU A 121 -38.69 44.99 34.66
CA GLU A 121 -37.73 43.87 34.58
C GLU A 121 -37.13 43.75 33.17
N VAL A 122 -37.96 43.87 32.12
CA VAL A 122 -37.47 43.83 30.75
C VAL A 122 -36.53 45.01 30.47
N LYS A 123 -36.87 46.20 30.97
CA LYS A 123 -36.04 47.41 30.84
C LYS A 123 -34.69 47.25 31.52
N GLU A 124 -34.63 46.57 32.67
CA GLU A 124 -33.39 46.29 33.37
C GLU A 124 -32.55 45.24 32.64
N MET A 125 -33.17 44.14 32.19
CA MET A 125 -32.48 43.08 31.44
C MET A 125 -31.93 43.58 30.09
N THR A 126 -32.61 44.53 29.46
CA THR A 126 -32.19 45.11 28.18
C THR A 126 -31.26 46.31 28.35
N ASN A 127 -30.82 46.61 29.58
CA ASN A 127 -29.97 47.75 29.88
C ASN A 127 -30.55 49.05 29.29
N ASN A 128 -31.82 49.32 29.65
CA ASN A 128 -32.63 50.43 29.17
C ASN A 128 -32.92 50.40 27.65
N PHE A 129 -33.02 49.21 27.07
CA PHE A 129 -33.16 48.97 25.62
C PHE A 129 -32.05 49.60 24.77
N GLN A 130 -30.84 49.77 25.31
CA GLN A 130 -29.72 50.26 24.51
C GLN A 130 -29.42 49.30 23.36
N VAL A 131 -29.67 49.74 22.13
CA VAL A 131 -29.36 48.98 20.94
C VAL A 131 -27.92 49.27 20.56
N VAL A 132 -27.06 48.27 20.73
CA VAL A 132 -25.69 48.34 20.24
C VAL A 132 -25.73 48.17 18.72
N LEU A 133 -25.58 49.26 17.99
CA LEU A 133 -25.56 49.24 16.52
C LEU A 133 -24.28 48.59 15.97
N GLY A 134 -23.18 48.67 16.72
CA GLY A 134 -21.93 48.00 16.36
C GLY A 134 -20.84 48.09 17.42
N LYS A 135 -19.94 47.12 17.42
CA LYS A 135 -18.70 47.10 18.22
C LYS A 135 -17.48 46.92 17.32
N GLY A 136 -16.46 47.74 17.53
CA GLY A 136 -15.17 47.65 16.83
C GLY A 136 -13.99 47.83 17.77
N GLY A 137 -12.77 47.79 17.23
CA GLY A 137 -11.52 47.88 18.03
C GLY A 137 -11.33 49.18 18.82
N PHE A 138 -12.17 50.20 18.58
CA PHE A 138 -12.12 51.50 19.24
C PHE A 138 -13.33 51.76 20.15
N GLY A 139 -14.23 50.79 20.33
CA GLY A 139 -15.34 50.90 21.27
C GLY A 139 -16.69 50.43 20.73
N VAL A 140 -17.74 50.85 21.43
CA VAL A 140 -19.14 50.45 21.23
C VAL A 140 -19.95 51.68 20.85
N VAL A 141 -20.79 51.57 19.82
CA VAL A 141 -21.74 52.62 19.42
C VAL A 141 -23.15 52.18 19.78
N CYS A 142 -23.82 52.96 20.65
CA CYS A 142 -25.21 52.74 21.06
C CYS A 142 -26.12 53.82 20.46
N GLN A 143 -27.37 53.46 20.17
CA GLN A 143 -28.46 54.38 19.81
C GLN A 143 -29.25 54.82 21.03
#